data_AF-A0A7S1RVJ7-F1
#
_entry.id   AF-A0A7S1RVJ7-F1
#
_cell.length_a   1.000
_cell.length_b   1.000
_cell.length_c   1.000
_cell.angle_alpha   90.00
_cell.angle_beta   90.00
_cell.angle_gamma   90.00
#
_symmetry.space_group_name_H-M   'P 1'
#
loop_
_entity.id
_entity.type
_entity.pdbx_description
1 polymer ?
#
loop_
_entity_poly.entity_id
_entity_poly.type
_entity_poly.pdbx_seq_one_letter_code
_entity_poly.pdbx_strand_id
1 'polypeptide(L)'
;GAGASRTVPGAECNQLTDLVIPEGRRLRLYLISDIHIDHKANADWVMGCLHSRDADRGAFFDCLLLPGDITNKEELFEDSMRILASSFDAVFFCFGNHDIWTRGERKGNPPAADSLQKLDRVHKVCQQLGVYTSPVRLVQQGQKALVLLPLWSWYHSSWDTEPDLPPDLQPPIKPGSRVMDFRMCKWGAEIENK
;
A
#
# COMPACT_ATOMS: atom_id res chain seq x y z
N GLY A 1 16.49 16.63 11.30
CA GLY A 1 15.89 16.42 12.63
C GLY A 1 14.83 15.36 12.48
N ALA A 2 14.79 14.36 13.35
CA ALA A 2 13.74 13.34 13.34
C ALA A 2 12.39 14.04 13.53
N GLY A 3 11.57 14.07 12.49
CA GLY A 3 10.21 14.61 12.57
C GLY A 3 9.45 13.85 13.66
N ALA A 4 8.67 14.56 14.45
CA ALA A 4 7.81 13.94 15.47
C ALA A 4 7.02 12.81 14.82
N SER A 5 7.19 11.58 15.31
CA SER A 5 6.42 10.43 14.84
C SER A 5 4.94 10.77 15.04
N ARG A 6 4.23 10.96 13.94
CA ARG A 6 2.81 11.27 13.95
C ARG A 6 2.09 9.95 14.19
N THR A 7 1.57 9.76 15.40
CA THR A 7 0.70 8.61 15.67
C THR A 7 -0.57 8.74 14.85
N VAL A 8 -0.79 7.81 13.93
CA VAL A 8 -2.00 7.71 13.10
C VAL A 8 -2.87 6.55 13.58
N PRO A 9 -4.20 6.61 13.42
CA PRO A 9 -5.06 5.47 13.73
C PRO A 9 -4.67 4.23 12.93
N GLY A 10 -4.84 3.06 13.56
CA GLY A 10 -4.62 1.78 12.91
C GLY A 10 -5.60 1.54 11.76
N ALA A 11 -5.31 0.51 10.99
CA ALA A 11 -6.00 0.18 9.75
C ALA A 11 -7.42 -0.36 10.02
N GLU A 12 -7.66 -0.90 11.22
CA GLU A 12 -8.95 -1.30 11.77
C GLU A 12 -9.88 -0.12 12.15
N CYS A 13 -9.36 1.12 12.15
CA CYS A 13 -10.13 2.29 12.52
C CYS A 13 -11.20 2.61 11.47
N ASN A 14 -12.47 2.59 11.88
CA ASN A 14 -13.62 2.96 11.05
C ASN A 14 -14.04 4.43 11.20
N GLN A 15 -13.26 5.24 11.91
CA GLN A 15 -13.52 6.66 12.09
C GLN A 15 -12.75 7.50 11.07
N LEU A 16 -13.40 8.55 10.59
CA LEU A 16 -12.80 9.48 9.65
C LEU A 16 -11.82 10.40 10.38
N THR A 17 -10.54 10.33 10.01
CA THR A 17 -9.50 11.20 10.57
C THR A 17 -9.44 12.51 9.80
N ASP A 18 -9.57 13.65 10.47
CA ASP A 18 -9.39 14.96 9.83
C ASP A 18 -7.90 15.31 9.74
N LEU A 19 -7.42 15.48 8.51
CA LEU A 19 -6.09 16.01 8.21
C LEU A 19 -6.22 17.43 7.66
N VAL A 20 -5.99 18.41 8.53
CA VAL A 20 -6.06 19.83 8.19
C VAL A 20 -4.79 20.25 7.46
N ILE A 21 -4.96 20.83 6.27
CA ILE A 21 -3.86 21.39 5.48
C ILE A 21 -3.44 22.73 6.11
N PRO A 22 -2.14 22.94 6.41
CA PRO A 22 -1.66 24.18 7.00
C PRO A 22 -2.01 25.41 6.14
N GLU A 23 -2.31 26.52 6.81
CA GLU A 23 -2.56 27.80 6.13
C GLU A 23 -1.36 28.22 5.27
N GLY A 24 -1.63 28.82 4.12
CA GLY A 24 -0.59 29.22 3.15
C GLY A 24 -0.05 28.09 2.28
N ARG A 25 -0.41 26.81 2.53
CA ARG A 25 -0.06 25.67 1.67
C ARG A 25 -1.26 25.20 0.86
N ARG A 26 -1.00 24.76 -0.37
CA ARG A 26 -2.01 24.16 -1.26
C ARG A 26 -1.88 22.64 -1.23
N LEU A 27 -2.99 21.92 -1.16
CA LEU A 27 -2.96 20.46 -1.27
C LEU A 27 -2.41 20.02 -2.65
N ARG A 28 -1.49 19.07 -2.65
CA ARG A 28 -1.03 18.37 -3.85
C ARG A 28 -0.97 16.86 -3.59
N LEU A 29 -1.64 16.10 -4.44
CA LEU A 29 -1.71 14.64 -4.34
C LEU A 29 -0.86 14.00 -5.44
N TYR A 30 -0.04 13.05 -5.04
CA TYR A 30 0.65 12.12 -5.91
C TYR A 30 0.02 10.73 -5.75
N LEU A 31 0.00 9.95 -6.82
CA LEU A 31 -0.57 8.61 -6.85
C LEU A 31 0.34 7.70 -7.66
N ILE A 32 0.69 6.55 -7.09
CA ILE A 32 1.42 5.49 -7.79
C ILE A 32 1.15 4.14 -7.11
N SER A 33 0.92 3.09 -7.90
CA SER A 33 0.81 1.69 -7.47
C SER A 33 1.88 0.83 -8.16
N ASP A 34 1.94 -0.45 -7.82
CA ASP A 34 2.73 -1.46 -8.55
C ASP A 34 4.20 -1.08 -8.66
N ILE A 35 4.74 -0.46 -7.59
CA ILE A 35 6.13 -0.02 -7.58
C ILE A 35 7.06 -1.23 -7.70
N HIS A 36 6.72 -2.35 -7.05
CA HIS A 36 7.56 -3.56 -6.99
C HIS A 36 9.03 -3.20 -6.74
N ILE A 37 9.28 -2.53 -5.61
CA ILE A 37 10.56 -1.89 -5.27
C ILE A 37 11.72 -2.89 -5.17
N ASP A 38 11.43 -4.19 -5.10
CA ASP A 38 12.42 -5.26 -5.19
C ASP A 38 13.10 -5.35 -6.58
N HIS A 39 12.52 -4.75 -7.62
CA HIS A 39 13.22 -4.53 -8.88
C HIS A 39 14.14 -3.31 -8.79
N LYS A 40 15.44 -3.54 -8.98
CA LYS A 40 16.45 -2.47 -8.88
C LYS A 40 16.15 -1.24 -9.75
N ALA A 41 15.67 -1.43 -10.98
CA ALA A 41 15.32 -0.32 -11.86
C ALA A 41 14.18 0.54 -11.29
N ASN A 42 13.18 -0.08 -10.67
CA ASN A 42 12.06 0.62 -10.05
C ASN A 42 12.53 1.36 -8.80
N ALA A 43 13.38 0.74 -7.98
CA ALA A 43 14.01 1.40 -6.84
C ALA A 43 14.84 2.63 -7.25
N ASP A 44 15.70 2.48 -8.25
CA ASP A 44 16.52 3.59 -8.75
C ASP A 44 15.63 4.72 -9.29
N TRP A 45 14.54 4.39 -9.99
CA TRP A 45 13.58 5.36 -10.50
C TRP A 45 12.86 6.12 -9.38
N VAL A 46 12.31 5.42 -8.38
CA VAL A 46 11.65 6.05 -7.23
C VAL A 46 12.63 6.98 -6.52
N MET A 47 13.84 6.52 -6.24
CA MET A 47 14.87 7.34 -5.61
C MET A 47 15.21 8.56 -6.47
N GLY A 48 15.37 8.41 -7.79
CA GLY A 48 15.58 9.52 -8.72
C GLY A 48 14.46 10.57 -8.66
N CYS A 49 13.20 10.14 -8.65
CA CYS A 49 12.06 11.02 -8.47
C CYS A 49 12.14 11.78 -7.14
N LEU A 50 12.43 11.10 -6.03
CA LEU A 50 12.55 11.73 -4.72
C LEU A 50 13.69 12.76 -4.65
N HIS A 51 14.84 12.50 -5.27
CA HIS A 51 15.96 13.45 -5.34
C HIS A 51 15.64 14.69 -6.18
N SER A 52 14.85 14.55 -7.24
CA SER A 52 14.47 15.67 -8.13
C SER A 52 13.39 16.59 -7.55
N ARG A 53 12.81 16.24 -6.39
CA ARG A 53 11.79 17.05 -5.72
C ARG A 53 12.42 18.22 -4.97
N ASP A 54 12.67 19.34 -5.66
CA ASP A 54 12.82 20.64 -4.97
C ASP A 54 12.70 21.88 -5.86
N ALA A 55 11.49 22.45 -5.94
CA ALA A 55 11.29 23.82 -6.40
C ALA A 55 10.32 24.59 -5.49
N ASP A 56 9.30 23.91 -4.93
CA ASP A 56 8.18 24.56 -4.23
C ASP A 56 7.78 23.90 -2.90
N ARG A 57 8.71 23.24 -2.17
CA ARG A 57 8.40 22.47 -0.94
C ARG A 57 7.62 23.26 0.13
N GLY A 58 7.72 24.60 0.13
CA GLY A 58 6.97 25.47 1.04
C GLY A 58 5.55 25.83 0.60
N ALA A 59 5.22 25.73 -0.69
CA ALA A 59 3.95 26.19 -1.23
C ALA A 59 2.85 25.10 -1.23
N PHE A 60 3.26 23.82 -1.23
CA PHE A 60 2.34 22.68 -1.30
C PHE A 60 2.44 21.82 -0.06
N PHE A 61 1.32 21.25 0.38
CA PHE A 61 1.28 20.11 1.31
C PHE A 61 1.18 18.84 0.46
N ASP A 62 2.28 18.10 0.39
CA ASP A 62 2.47 16.98 -0.52
C ASP A 62 2.01 15.67 0.12
N CYS A 63 0.97 15.07 -0.46
CA CYS A 63 0.49 13.76 -0.08
C CYS A 63 0.85 12.71 -1.14
N LEU A 64 1.17 11.49 -0.72
CA LEU A 64 1.35 10.34 -1.60
C LEU A 64 0.31 9.26 -1.32
N LEU A 65 -0.38 8.80 -2.36
CA LEU A 65 -1.30 7.66 -2.33
C LEU A 65 -0.60 6.45 -2.97
N LEU A 66 -0.61 5.33 -2.25
CA LEU A 66 0.01 4.06 -2.61
C LEU A 66 -1.05 2.94 -2.58
N PRO A 67 -1.78 2.69 -3.68
CA PRO A 67 -2.72 1.59 -3.77
C PRO A 67 -2.01 0.29 -4.16
N GLY A 68 -1.14 -0.19 -3.27
CA GLY A 68 -0.65 -1.56 -3.26
C GLY A 68 0.60 -1.84 -4.11
N ASP A 69 1.06 -3.08 -3.94
CA ASP A 69 2.12 -3.75 -4.70
C ASP A 69 3.47 -3.03 -4.60
N ILE A 70 3.88 -2.77 -3.36
CA ILE A 70 5.18 -2.22 -3.03
C ILE A 70 6.23 -3.32 -3.06
N THR A 71 6.06 -4.35 -2.22
CA THR A 71 6.92 -5.55 -2.17
C THR A 71 6.38 -6.56 -1.16
N ASN A 72 6.70 -7.84 -1.34
CA ASN A 72 6.39 -8.89 -0.36
C ASN A 72 7.44 -9.01 0.76
N LYS A 73 8.60 -8.34 0.63
CA LYS A 73 9.71 -8.41 1.59
C LYS A 73 9.52 -7.41 2.74
N GLU A 74 9.34 -7.89 3.97
CA GLU A 74 9.03 -7.06 5.14
C GLU A 74 10.06 -5.96 5.40
N GLU A 75 11.36 -6.29 5.36
CA GLU A 75 12.41 -5.30 5.64
C GLU A 75 12.43 -4.20 4.57
N LEU A 76 12.29 -4.60 3.30
CA LEU A 76 12.28 -3.67 2.18
C LEU A 76 11.01 -2.82 2.15
N PHE A 77 9.86 -3.39 2.54
CA PHE A 77 8.61 -2.65 2.72
C PHE A 77 8.77 -1.56 3.78
N GLU A 78 9.31 -1.92 4.95
CA GLU A 78 9.53 -0.96 6.04
C GLU A 78 10.52 0.15 5.64
N ASP A 79 11.63 -0.21 5.01
CA ASP A 79 12.61 0.77 4.52
C ASP A 79 12.00 1.73 3.49
N SER A 80 11.20 1.19 2.57
CA SER A 80 10.50 1.98 1.55
C SER A 80 9.48 2.92 2.17
N MET A 81 8.63 2.41 3.08
CA MET A 81 7.65 3.24 3.79
C MET A 81 8.33 4.34 4.60
N ARG A 82 9.48 4.06 5.23
CA ARG A 82 10.23 5.06 6.00
C ARG A 82 10.76 6.19 5.10
N ILE A 83 11.32 5.84 3.94
CA ILE A 83 11.79 6.81 2.96
C ILE A 83 10.62 7.65 2.43
N LEU A 84 9.50 7.03 2.06
CA LEU A 84 8.34 7.74 1.54
C LEU A 84 7.68 8.63 2.60
N ALA A 85 7.47 8.12 3.81
CA ALA A 85 6.89 8.89 4.93
C ALA A 85 7.74 10.10 5.32
N SER A 86 9.07 10.02 5.17
CA SER A 86 9.96 11.18 5.38
C SER A 86 10.02 12.16 4.20
N SER A 87 9.57 11.75 3.02
CA SER A 87 9.66 12.54 1.79
C SER A 87 8.39 13.34 1.49
N PHE A 88 7.25 12.97 2.06
CA PHE A 88 5.93 13.59 1.87
C PHE A 88 5.36 14.07 3.21
N ASP A 89 4.45 15.03 3.19
CA ASP A 89 3.77 15.51 4.41
C ASP A 89 2.75 14.49 4.95
N ALA A 90 2.20 13.66 4.06
CA ALA A 90 1.38 12.50 4.42
C ALA A 90 1.47 11.40 3.36
N VAL A 91 1.45 10.14 3.81
CA VAL A 91 1.40 8.97 2.94
C VAL A 91 0.18 8.14 3.29
N PHE A 92 -0.52 7.67 2.27
CA PHE A 92 -1.73 6.85 2.36
C PHE A 92 -1.45 5.53 1.65
N PHE A 93 -1.72 4.42 2.31
CA PHE A 93 -1.46 3.09 1.78
C PHE A 93 -2.70 2.21 1.84
N CYS A 94 -2.93 1.46 0.77
CA CYS A 94 -3.86 0.35 0.70
C CYS A 94 -3.08 -0.85 0.15
N PHE A 95 -3.26 -2.05 0.71
CA PHE A 95 -2.49 -3.21 0.29
C PHE A 95 -2.91 -3.71 -1.11
N GLY A 96 -1.95 -4.21 -1.86
CA GLY A 96 -2.15 -5.05 -3.04
C GLY A 96 -1.89 -6.52 -2.71
N ASN A 97 -2.00 -7.38 -3.71
CA ASN A 97 -1.80 -8.82 -3.52
C ASN A 97 -0.35 -9.15 -3.14
N HIS A 98 0.62 -8.48 -3.76
CA HIS A 98 2.03 -8.75 -3.54
C HIS A 98 2.45 -8.43 -2.09
N ASP A 99 1.86 -7.40 -1.49
CA ASP A 99 2.19 -6.97 -0.12
C ASP A 99 1.84 -8.04 0.93
N ILE A 100 0.90 -8.93 0.63
CA ILE A 100 0.38 -9.95 1.56
C ILE A 100 0.72 -11.40 1.16
N TRP A 101 1.60 -11.59 0.19
CA TRP A 101 2.16 -12.92 -0.09
C TRP A 101 2.87 -13.46 1.15
N THR A 102 2.58 -14.72 1.53
CA THR A 102 3.15 -15.37 2.73
C THR A 102 4.59 -15.84 2.49
N ARG A 103 5.46 -14.88 2.17
CA ARG A 103 6.91 -15.01 1.97
C ARG A 103 7.58 -13.69 2.34
N GLY A 104 8.91 -13.67 2.33
CA GLY A 104 9.68 -12.43 2.47
C GLY A 104 9.65 -11.90 3.90
N GLU A 105 9.50 -12.77 4.89
CA GLU A 105 9.57 -12.42 6.29
C GLU A 105 10.93 -11.87 6.67
N ARG A 106 10.92 -10.92 7.62
CA ARG A 106 12.15 -10.38 8.20
C ARG A 106 12.98 -11.52 8.79
N LYS A 107 14.30 -11.47 8.56
CA LYS A 107 15.23 -12.48 9.09
C LYS A 107 15.11 -12.58 10.61
N GLY A 108 14.86 -13.79 11.11
CA GLY A 108 14.68 -14.07 12.54
C GLY A 108 13.22 -14.04 13.01
N ASN A 109 12.28 -13.54 12.20
CA ASN A 109 10.86 -13.69 12.48
C ASN A 109 10.37 -15.07 12.01
N PRO A 110 9.39 -15.68 12.72
CA PRO A 110 8.69 -16.82 12.18
C PRO A 110 7.88 -16.44 10.93
N PRO A 111 7.67 -17.37 9.99
CA PRO A 111 6.78 -17.20 8.86
C PRO A 111 5.41 -16.63 9.28
N ALA A 112 4.78 -15.85 8.42
CA ALA A 112 3.39 -15.50 8.65
C ALA A 112 2.52 -16.77 8.55
N ALA A 113 1.56 -16.93 9.46
CA ALA A 113 0.64 -18.07 9.43
C ALA A 113 -0.20 -18.08 8.15
N ASP A 114 -0.67 -16.91 7.73
CA ASP A 114 -1.47 -16.66 6.55
C ASP A 114 -1.30 -15.21 6.05
N SER A 115 -2.01 -14.84 4.99
CA SER A 115 -1.97 -13.50 4.40
C SER A 115 -2.62 -12.43 5.25
N LEU A 116 -3.54 -12.79 6.16
CA LEU A 116 -4.13 -11.84 7.11
C LEU A 116 -3.11 -11.44 8.17
N GLN A 117 -2.38 -12.41 8.74
CA GLN A 117 -1.29 -12.12 9.66
C GLN A 117 -0.18 -11.31 8.96
N LYS A 118 0.09 -11.57 7.67
CA LYS A 118 1.02 -10.75 6.90
C LYS A 118 0.52 -9.31 6.75
N LEU A 119 -0.76 -9.13 6.47
CA LEU A 119 -1.42 -7.82 6.38
C LEU A 119 -1.33 -7.05 7.71
N ASP A 120 -1.56 -7.72 8.85
CA ASP A 120 -1.42 -7.11 10.18
C ASP A 120 0.01 -6.58 10.41
N ARG A 121 1.03 -7.35 10.00
CA ARG A 121 2.44 -6.93 10.10
C ARG A 121 2.72 -5.69 9.23
N VAL A 122 2.19 -5.66 8.01
CA VAL A 122 2.28 -4.52 7.08
C VAL A 122 1.61 -3.27 7.68
N HIS A 123 0.38 -3.40 8.17
CA HIS A 123 -0.34 -2.28 8.79
C HIS A 123 0.34 -1.77 10.07
N LYS A 124 0.93 -2.66 10.87
CA LYS A 124 1.72 -2.26 12.05
C LYS A 124 2.93 -1.39 11.66
N VAL A 125 3.63 -1.75 10.59
CA VAL A 125 4.72 -0.93 10.05
C VAL A 125 4.20 0.45 9.61
N CYS A 126 3.10 0.48 8.84
CA CYS A 126 2.48 1.75 8.43
C CYS A 126 2.12 2.63 9.63
N GLN A 127 1.46 2.07 10.65
CA GLN A 127 1.07 2.79 11.85
C GLN A 127 2.29 3.36 12.59
N GLN A 128 3.36 2.58 12.76
CA GLN A 128 4.60 3.01 13.41
C GLN A 128 5.30 4.15 12.67
N LEU A 129 5.16 4.19 11.34
CA LEU A 129 5.76 5.20 10.47
C LEU A 129 4.84 6.39 10.18
N GLY A 130 3.61 6.42 10.73
CA GLY A 130 2.66 7.50 10.47
C GLY A 130 2.02 7.46 9.08
N VAL A 131 2.03 6.30 8.42
CA VAL A 131 1.37 6.07 7.13
C VAL A 131 -0.10 5.71 7.35
N TYR A 132 -1.00 6.48 6.76
CA TYR A 132 -2.44 6.30 6.91
C TYR A 132 -2.93 5.08 6.14
N THR A 133 -3.66 4.22 6.84
CA THR A 133 -4.29 3.00 6.29
C THR A 133 -5.79 2.92 6.60
N SER A 134 -6.32 3.95 7.26
CA SER A 134 -7.73 4.15 7.61
C SER A 134 -8.32 5.38 6.90
N PRO A 135 -9.66 5.58 6.92
CA PRO A 135 -10.31 6.73 6.29
C PRO A 135 -9.75 8.09 6.75
N VAL A 136 -9.43 8.97 5.79
CA VAL A 136 -8.94 10.33 6.06
C VAL A 136 -9.74 11.37 5.28
N ARG A 137 -10.07 12.48 5.93
CA ARG A 137 -10.63 13.67 5.29
C ARG A 137 -9.60 14.78 5.27
N LEU A 138 -9.17 15.14 4.06
CA LEU A 138 -8.29 16.28 3.80
C LEU A 138 -9.11 17.57 3.84
N VAL A 139 -8.79 18.47 4.76
CA VAL A 139 -9.52 19.71 4.99
C VAL A 139 -8.62 20.90 4.68
N GLN A 140 -8.97 21.66 3.63
CA GLN A 140 -8.32 22.92 3.29
C GLN A 140 -9.33 24.06 3.43
N GLN A 141 -8.95 25.13 4.13
CA GLN A 141 -9.83 26.26 4.41
C GLN A 141 -10.37 26.88 3.11
N GLY A 142 -11.68 27.13 3.07
CA GLY A 142 -12.34 27.70 1.89
C GLY A 142 -12.46 26.76 0.69
N GLN A 143 -12.12 25.47 0.85
CA GLN A 143 -12.25 24.44 -0.18
C GLN A 143 -13.18 23.31 0.30
N LYS A 144 -13.73 22.55 -0.65
CA LYS A 144 -14.44 21.30 -0.31
C LYS A 144 -13.44 20.27 0.20
N ALA A 145 -13.79 19.58 1.28
CA ALA A 145 -12.96 18.51 1.80
C ALA A 145 -12.93 17.31 0.85
N LEU A 146 -11.79 16.64 0.77
CA LEU A 146 -11.62 15.38 0.04
C LEU A 146 -11.53 14.23 1.04
N VAL A 147 -12.30 13.16 0.80
CA VAL A 147 -12.26 11.95 1.63
C VAL A 147 -11.49 10.86 0.87
N LEU A 148 -10.50 10.27 1.52
CA LEU A 148 -9.72 9.13 1.07
C LEU A 148 -10.17 7.90 1.87
N LEU A 149 -10.62 6.87 1.17
CA LEU A 149 -11.09 5.61 1.75
C LEU A 149 -10.23 4.44 1.22
N PRO A 150 -9.28 3.93 2.01
CA PRO A 150 -8.59 2.68 1.70
C PRO A 150 -9.59 1.53 1.69
N LEU A 151 -9.65 0.77 0.59
CA LEU A 151 -10.61 -0.33 0.43
C LEU A 151 -9.90 -1.67 0.52
N TRP A 152 -10.17 -2.41 1.60
CA TRP A 152 -9.72 -3.80 1.72
C TRP A 152 -10.64 -4.67 0.89
N SER A 153 -10.27 -4.81 -0.37
CA SER A 153 -11.04 -5.57 -1.36
C SER A 153 -10.16 -6.62 -2.01
N TRP A 154 -10.80 -7.66 -2.53
CA TRP A 154 -10.13 -8.74 -3.23
C TRP A 154 -10.94 -9.13 -4.46
N TYR A 155 -10.28 -9.70 -5.45
CA TYR A 155 -10.98 -10.22 -6.62
C TYR A 155 -11.84 -11.42 -6.24
N HIS A 156 -12.90 -11.64 -7.01
CA HIS A 156 -13.78 -12.79 -6.85
C HIS A 156 -14.06 -13.41 -8.21
N SER A 157 -14.10 -14.74 -8.28
CA SER A 157 -14.28 -15.47 -9.53
C SER A 157 -15.62 -15.18 -10.21
N SER A 158 -16.62 -14.68 -9.49
CA SER A 158 -17.89 -14.24 -10.10
C SER A 158 -17.75 -13.05 -11.05
N TRP A 159 -16.58 -12.40 -11.09
CA TRP A 159 -16.26 -11.33 -12.03
C TRP A 159 -15.56 -11.85 -13.29
N ASP A 160 -15.13 -13.12 -13.30
CA ASP A 160 -14.60 -13.82 -14.47
C ASP A 160 -15.78 -14.46 -15.22
N THR A 161 -16.36 -13.69 -16.14
CA THR A 161 -17.58 -14.07 -16.87
C THR A 161 -17.32 -14.42 -18.33
N GLU A 162 -16.09 -14.17 -18.77
CA GLU A 162 -15.58 -14.45 -20.09
C GLU A 162 -15.54 -15.97 -20.34
N PRO A 163 -15.85 -16.42 -21.57
CA PRO A 163 -15.71 -17.82 -21.90
C PRO A 163 -14.25 -18.24 -21.86
N ASP A 164 -14.01 -19.49 -21.44
CA ASP A 164 -12.68 -20.10 -21.52
C ASP A 164 -12.11 -20.02 -22.93
N LEU A 165 -10.78 -19.85 -23.00
CA LEU A 165 -10.07 -19.92 -24.28
C LEU A 165 -10.30 -21.30 -24.95
N PRO A 166 -10.41 -21.35 -26.28
CA PRO A 166 -10.40 -22.60 -27.04
C PRO A 166 -9.22 -23.51 -26.63
N PRO A 167 -9.38 -24.84 -26.60
CA PRO A 167 -8.35 -25.76 -26.09
C PRO A 167 -6.97 -25.61 -26.72
N ASP A 168 -6.90 -25.23 -27.99
CA ASP A 168 -5.68 -24.98 -28.76
C ASP A 168 -4.97 -23.67 -28.37
N LEU A 169 -5.69 -22.72 -27.77
CA LEU A 169 -5.16 -21.45 -27.25
C LEU A 169 -4.92 -21.48 -25.74
N GLN A 170 -5.33 -22.56 -25.04
CA GLN A 170 -5.10 -22.68 -23.61
C GLN A 170 -3.60 -22.88 -23.32
N PRO A 171 -2.99 -22.05 -22.46
CA PRO A 171 -1.62 -22.25 -22.03
C PRO A 171 -1.40 -23.66 -21.44
N PRO A 172 -0.24 -24.29 -21.65
CA PRO A 172 0.04 -25.66 -21.19
C PRO A 172 0.14 -25.79 -19.66
N ILE A 173 -0.01 -24.69 -18.94
CA ILE A 173 0.06 -24.61 -17.47
C ILE A 173 -1.35 -24.59 -16.91
N LYS A 174 -1.61 -25.38 -15.84
CA LYS A 174 -2.90 -25.38 -15.13
C LYS A 174 -3.23 -23.97 -14.61
N PRO A 175 -4.49 -23.49 -14.68
CA PRO A 175 -4.87 -22.14 -14.22
C PRO A 175 -4.37 -21.77 -12.82
N GLY A 176 -4.50 -22.68 -11.83
CA GLY A 176 -4.01 -22.48 -10.46
C GLY A 176 -2.48 -22.33 -10.31
N SER A 177 -1.73 -22.59 -11.38
CA SER A 177 -0.27 -22.37 -11.44
C SER A 177 0.12 -21.14 -12.24
N ARG A 178 -0.84 -20.46 -12.90
CA ARG A 178 -0.61 -19.24 -13.70
C ARG A 178 -0.61 -18.00 -12.82
N VAL A 179 -1.59 -17.90 -11.93
CA VAL A 179 -1.71 -16.76 -11.01
C VAL A 179 -0.93 -17.08 -9.73
N MET A 180 0.08 -16.28 -9.43
CA MET A 180 0.96 -16.48 -8.28
C MET A 180 0.19 -16.41 -6.96
N ASP A 181 -0.81 -15.54 -6.89
CA ASP A 181 -1.63 -15.32 -5.70
C ASP A 181 -2.28 -16.61 -5.18
N PHE A 182 -2.74 -17.51 -6.05
CA PHE A 182 -3.34 -18.78 -5.60
C PHE A 182 -2.38 -19.68 -4.83
N ARG A 183 -1.07 -19.44 -4.94
CA ARG A 183 -0.04 -20.18 -4.20
C ARG A 183 0.57 -19.37 -3.07
N MET A 184 0.60 -18.06 -3.22
CA MET A 184 1.31 -17.14 -2.32
C MET A 184 0.39 -16.48 -1.30
N CYS A 185 -0.89 -16.29 -1.64
CA CYS A 185 -1.90 -15.87 -0.70
C CYS A 185 -2.49 -17.11 -0.02
N LYS A 186 -2.51 -17.08 1.31
CA LYS A 186 -3.13 -18.12 2.11
C LYS A 186 -4.16 -17.44 2.99
N TRP A 187 -5.34 -18.00 3.04
CA TRP A 187 -6.41 -17.46 3.86
C TRP A 187 -6.60 -18.43 5.02
N GLY A 188 -6.71 -17.94 6.25
CA GLY A 188 -7.00 -18.84 7.37
C GLY A 188 -8.29 -19.64 7.13
N ALA A 189 -8.48 -20.73 7.88
CA ALA A 189 -9.65 -21.61 7.75
C ALA A 189 -11.00 -20.89 7.87
N GLU A 190 -11.01 -19.70 8.46
CA GLU A 190 -12.16 -18.83 8.69
C GLU A 190 -12.70 -18.19 7.40
N ILE A 191 -11.83 -18.03 6.39
CA ILE A 191 -12.15 -17.45 5.08
C ILE A 191 -12.24 -18.52 4.00
N GLU A 192 -11.40 -19.56 4.03
CA GLU A 192 -11.41 -20.62 3.00
C GLU A 192 -12.73 -21.42 2.93
N ASN A 193 -13.56 -21.38 3.98
CA ASN A 193 -14.84 -22.09 4.06
C ASN A 193 -16.08 -21.22 3.77
N LYS A 194 -15.89 -19.99 3.28
CA LYS A 194 -16.98 -19.06 2.90
C LYS A 194 -17.01 -18.84 1.40
#